data_AF-A0A6P6NSC0-F1
#
_entry.id   AF-A0A6P6NSC0-F1
#
_cell.length_a   1.000
_cell.length_b   1.000
_cell.length_c   1.000
_cell.angle_alpha   90.00
_cell.angle_beta   90.00
_cell.angle_gamma   90.00
#
_symmetry.space_group_name_H-M   'P 1'
#
loop_
_entity.id
_entity.type
_entity.pdbx_description
1 polymer ?
#
loop_
_entity_poly.entity_id
_entity_poly.type
_entity_poly.pdbx_seq_one_letter_code
_entity_poly.pdbx_strand_id
1 'polypeptide(L)'
;MDSPGHCAQYCTYTAMENESREIISVITVDKRETGRNSVIMEREAFVRTVDTLLNEVKLVEVCTDAHVQISALMNKGKYKDLGLQHSLDMWHGAKNLAKRIHAASQVKGQSSLSSWLKDIVNHFWWCCKTADSYQEFLELWLGLLHHVTNEHRWVLGSCQHADLESGGTQQWLERGSMAHEALKSIVRNKRWLNEVHKYLNFRLQHHVRDTPPKNENYINIYTMRVSEYVMIEFSSNTTEEHYKKCPLECKCLLPSPFCF
;
A
#
# COMPACT_ATOMS: atom_id res chain seq x y z
N MET A 1 21.23 20.85 -14.62
CA MET A 1 21.09 20.07 -15.86
C MET A 1 20.48 18.73 -15.46
N ASP A 2 19.25 18.47 -15.87
CA ASP A 2 18.58 17.18 -15.70
C ASP A 2 19.10 16.18 -16.73
N SER A 3 19.20 14.90 -16.34
CA SER A 3 19.59 13.83 -17.27
C SER A 3 18.50 13.62 -18.35
N PRO A 4 18.88 13.33 -19.61
CA PRO A 4 17.91 13.07 -20.67
C PRO A 4 17.21 11.72 -20.41
N GLY A 5 15.89 11.70 -20.25
CA GLY A 5 15.13 10.43 -20.35
C GLY A 5 13.84 10.29 -19.54
N HIS A 6 13.58 11.08 -18.50
CA HIS A 6 12.35 10.91 -17.70
C HIS A 6 11.76 12.23 -17.23
N CYS A 7 11.08 12.94 -18.13
CA CYS A 7 10.20 14.01 -17.70
C CYS A 7 8.81 13.88 -18.32
N ALA A 8 7.80 13.64 -17.48
CA ALA A 8 6.41 13.67 -17.89
C ALA A 8 6.01 15.09 -18.33
N GLN A 9 5.33 15.20 -19.47
CA GLN A 9 4.79 16.46 -19.98
C GLN A 9 3.42 16.79 -19.37
N TYR A 10 2.63 15.76 -19.08
CA TYR A 10 1.30 15.86 -18.50
C TYR A 10 1.20 14.97 -17.26
N CYS A 11 0.34 15.37 -16.32
CA CYS A 11 -0.05 14.58 -15.17
C CYS A 11 -1.56 14.57 -15.09
N THR A 12 -2.16 13.42 -15.41
CA THR A 12 -3.59 13.18 -15.25
C THR A 12 -3.82 12.58 -13.87
N TYR A 13 -4.70 13.23 -13.11
CA TYR A 13 -5.05 12.87 -11.74
C TYR A 13 -6.54 12.60 -11.68
N THR A 14 -6.89 11.39 -11.28
CA THR A 14 -8.28 10.93 -11.26
C THR A 14 -8.71 10.71 -9.82
N ALA A 15 -9.84 11.29 -9.46
CA ALA A 15 -10.54 11.09 -8.21
C ALA A 15 -11.76 10.18 -8.46
N MET A 16 -11.83 9.09 -7.69
CA MET A 16 -12.90 8.10 -7.74
C MET A 16 -13.58 8.00 -6.38
N GLU A 17 -14.90 8.02 -6.33
CA GLU A 17 -15.65 7.77 -5.11
C GLU A 17 -15.51 6.29 -4.69
N ASN A 18 -15.26 6.04 -3.41
CA ASN A 18 -14.86 4.74 -2.88
C ASN A 18 -15.95 3.67 -2.99
N GLU A 19 -17.22 4.00 -2.72
CA GLU A 19 -18.31 3.01 -2.66
C GLU A 19 -18.87 2.69 -4.05
N SER A 20 -19.33 3.71 -4.77
CA SER A 20 -19.90 3.66 -6.11
C SER A 20 -18.86 3.33 -7.20
N ARG A 21 -17.58 3.63 -6.95
CA ARG A 21 -16.49 3.54 -7.94
C ARG A 21 -16.64 4.49 -9.11
N GLU A 22 -17.51 5.51 -8.99
CA GLU A 22 -17.67 6.53 -10.02
C GLU A 22 -16.48 7.47 -10.03
N ILE A 23 -16.03 7.84 -11.24
CA ILE A 23 -15.04 8.88 -11.42
C ILE A 23 -15.74 10.23 -11.26
N ILE A 24 -15.37 10.95 -10.22
CA ILE A 24 -16.00 12.22 -9.84
C ILE A 24 -15.15 13.44 -10.22
N SER A 25 -13.86 13.25 -10.52
CA SER A 25 -13.01 14.32 -11.04
C SER A 25 -11.81 13.77 -11.81
N VAL A 26 -11.46 14.47 -12.89
CA VAL A 26 -10.27 14.21 -13.70
C VAL A 26 -9.60 15.55 -13.96
N ILE A 27 -8.39 15.73 -13.44
CA ILE A 27 -7.59 16.94 -13.62
C ILE A 27 -6.32 16.58 -14.37
N THR A 28 -6.05 17.27 -15.48
CA THR A 28 -4.78 17.17 -16.19
C THR A 28 -3.98 18.45 -15.97
N VAL A 29 -2.77 18.31 -15.44
CA VAL A 29 -1.81 19.42 -15.29
C VAL A 29 -0.75 19.30 -16.36
N ASP A 30 -0.47 20.38 -17.09
CA ASP A 30 0.67 20.50 -17.99
C ASP A 30 1.92 20.94 -17.22
N LYS A 31 3.07 20.36 -17.54
CA LYS A 31 4.36 20.70 -16.94
C LYS A 31 4.69 22.20 -17.00
N ARG A 32 4.21 22.92 -18.00
CA ARG A 32 4.39 24.38 -18.14
C ARG A 32 3.74 25.17 -17.00
N GLU A 33 2.67 24.63 -16.41
CA GLU A 33 1.96 25.26 -15.29
C GLU A 33 2.72 25.15 -13.96
N THR A 34 3.74 24.29 -13.91
CA THR A 34 4.48 23.95 -12.68
C THR A 34 5.93 24.41 -12.73
N GLY A 35 6.19 25.53 -13.42
CA GLY A 35 7.56 26.05 -13.59
C GLY A 35 8.48 25.05 -14.31
N ARG A 36 7.91 24.14 -15.12
CA ARG A 36 8.59 23.02 -15.75
C ARG A 36 9.22 22.04 -14.76
N ASN A 37 8.56 21.78 -13.63
CA ASN A 37 8.98 20.77 -12.66
C ASN A 37 7.94 19.63 -12.55
N SER A 38 8.25 18.47 -13.12
CA SER A 38 7.35 17.31 -13.11
C SER A 38 7.11 16.72 -11.71
N VAL A 39 8.01 16.98 -10.76
CA VAL A 39 7.94 16.44 -9.39
C VAL A 39 6.85 17.11 -8.56
N ILE A 40 6.38 18.31 -8.95
CA ILE A 40 5.32 19.03 -8.23
C ILE A 40 3.96 18.94 -8.93
N MET A 41 3.89 18.38 -10.15
CA MET A 41 2.65 18.26 -10.92
C MET A 41 1.60 17.43 -10.20
N GLU A 42 2.01 16.33 -9.59
CA GLU A 42 1.10 15.47 -8.83
C GLU A 42 0.53 16.20 -7.60
N ARG A 43 1.37 16.96 -6.90
CA ARG A 43 0.95 17.81 -5.78
C ARG A 43 -0.05 18.88 -6.23
N GLU A 44 0.22 19.54 -7.36
CA GLU A 44 -0.65 20.56 -7.92
C GLU A 44 -2.00 19.97 -8.36
N ALA A 45 -1.97 18.83 -9.06
CA ALA A 45 -3.18 18.15 -9.50
C ALA A 45 -4.02 17.67 -8.30
N PHE A 46 -3.38 17.14 -7.24
CA PHE A 46 -4.04 16.79 -5.99
C PHE A 46 -4.71 18.01 -5.35
N VAL A 47 -4.01 19.15 -5.24
CA VAL A 47 -4.59 20.37 -4.64
C VAL A 47 -5.81 20.84 -5.42
N ARG A 48 -5.72 20.93 -6.76
CA ARG A 48 -6.87 21.31 -7.60
C ARG A 48 -8.04 20.35 -7.43
N THR A 49 -7.76 19.05 -7.43
CA THR A 49 -8.77 18.00 -7.30
C THR A 49 -9.50 18.10 -5.95
N VAL A 50 -8.75 18.14 -4.84
CA VAL A 50 -9.33 18.18 -3.49
C VAL A 50 -10.04 19.51 -3.22
N ASP A 51 -9.49 20.64 -3.66
CA ASP A 51 -10.12 21.95 -3.47
C ASP A 51 -11.44 22.07 -4.24
N THR A 52 -11.50 21.56 -5.47
CA THR A 52 -12.77 21.49 -6.21
C THR A 52 -13.78 20.62 -5.48
N LEU A 53 -13.37 19.41 -5.07
CA LEU A 53 -14.28 18.44 -4.45
C LEU A 53 -14.77 18.89 -3.07
N LEU A 54 -13.98 19.64 -2.31
CA LEU A 54 -14.42 20.26 -1.05
C LEU A 54 -15.58 21.25 -1.23
N ASN A 55 -15.75 21.84 -2.42
CA ASN A 55 -16.84 22.76 -2.72
C ASN A 55 -18.08 22.07 -3.33
N GLU A 56 -17.89 20.90 -3.94
CA GLU A 56 -18.95 20.20 -4.69
C GLU A 56 -19.59 19.08 -3.89
N VAL A 57 -18.83 18.44 -2.99
CA VAL A 57 -19.27 17.27 -2.23
C VAL A 57 -18.81 17.30 -0.79
N LYS A 58 -19.46 16.51 0.06
CA LYS A 58 -19.04 16.31 1.45
C LYS A 58 -17.88 15.32 1.53
N LEU A 59 -16.69 15.81 1.22
CA LEU A 59 -15.44 15.06 1.26
C LEU A 59 -14.93 14.91 2.70
N VAL A 60 -14.80 13.65 3.18
CA VAL A 60 -14.34 13.37 4.55
C VAL A 60 -13.08 12.54 4.65
N GLU A 61 -12.73 11.82 3.59
CA GLU A 61 -11.51 11.04 3.52
C GLU A 61 -10.93 11.05 2.11
N VAL A 62 -9.61 11.20 2.02
CA VAL A 62 -8.85 10.95 0.79
C VAL A 62 -7.93 9.76 1.00
N CYS A 63 -7.95 8.83 0.05
CA CYS A 63 -7.03 7.71 -0.01
C CYS A 63 -6.04 7.91 -1.16
N THR A 64 -4.75 7.91 -0.83
CA THR A 64 -3.68 8.17 -1.81
C THR A 64 -2.58 7.13 -1.72
N ASP A 65 -1.69 7.10 -2.71
CA ASP A 65 -0.40 6.43 -2.56
C ASP A 65 0.45 7.12 -1.48
N ALA A 66 1.50 6.44 -1.03
CA ALA A 66 2.47 6.97 -0.07
C ALA A 66 3.39 8.05 -0.69
N HIS A 67 2.80 9.15 -1.16
CA HIS A 67 3.50 10.27 -1.76
C HIS A 67 3.86 11.31 -0.68
N VAL A 68 5.15 11.64 -0.55
CA VAL A 68 5.68 12.46 0.55
C VAL A 68 5.09 13.87 0.54
N GLN A 69 4.94 14.50 -0.63
CA GLN A 69 4.42 15.87 -0.70
C GLN A 69 2.93 15.94 -0.37
N ILE A 70 2.15 14.93 -0.78
CA ILE A 70 0.71 14.86 -0.46
C ILE A 70 0.54 14.59 1.04
N SER A 71 1.32 13.65 1.59
CA SER A 71 1.32 13.40 3.04
C SER A 71 1.68 14.64 3.85
N ALA A 72 2.62 15.47 3.38
CA ALA A 72 2.95 16.73 4.02
C ALA A 72 1.80 17.75 4.00
N LEU A 73 1.04 17.82 2.88
CA LEU A 73 -0.16 18.66 2.76
C LEU A 73 -1.29 18.18 3.67
N MET A 74 -1.46 16.87 3.83
CA MET A 74 -2.50 16.31 4.69
C MET A 74 -2.18 16.41 6.18
N ASN A 75 -0.89 16.34 6.54
CA ASN A 75 -0.45 16.36 7.93
C ASN A 75 -0.41 17.77 8.58
N LYS A 76 -0.57 18.85 7.79
CA LYS A 76 -0.48 20.25 8.23
C LYS A 76 -1.31 21.19 7.35
N GLY A 77 -1.80 22.29 7.92
CA GLY A 77 -2.52 23.34 7.19
C GLY A 77 -3.95 22.95 6.83
N LYS A 78 -4.51 23.57 5.79
CA LYS A 78 -5.96 23.61 5.53
C LYS A 78 -6.67 22.26 5.59
N TYR A 79 -6.11 21.19 5.00
CA TYR A 79 -6.80 19.90 4.97
C TYR A 79 -6.88 19.26 6.37
N LYS A 80 -5.82 19.41 7.17
CA LYS A 80 -5.84 18.99 8.57
C LYS A 80 -6.81 19.83 9.40
N ASP A 81 -6.80 21.14 9.19
CA ASP A 81 -7.63 22.09 9.94
C ASP A 81 -9.13 21.86 9.66
N LEU A 82 -9.46 21.40 8.45
CA LEU A 82 -10.79 20.94 8.06
C LEU A 82 -11.17 19.56 8.62
N GLY A 83 -10.23 18.84 9.25
CA GLY A 83 -10.45 17.48 9.73
C GLY A 83 -10.54 16.43 8.61
N LEU A 84 -10.03 16.72 7.40
CA LEU A 84 -10.04 15.78 6.28
C LEU A 84 -9.12 14.60 6.59
N GLN A 85 -9.69 13.39 6.62
CA GLN A 85 -8.93 12.18 6.92
C GLN A 85 -8.04 11.79 5.74
N HIS A 86 -6.82 11.32 6.05
CA HIS A 86 -5.88 10.82 5.06
C HIS A 86 -5.57 9.35 5.28
N SER A 87 -6.00 8.53 4.33
CA SER A 87 -5.66 7.11 4.26
C SER A 87 -4.64 6.84 3.17
N LEU A 88 -3.88 5.77 3.37
CA LEU A 88 -2.94 5.27 2.39
C LEU A 88 -3.46 3.96 1.77
N ASP A 89 -3.23 3.81 0.48
CA ASP A 89 -3.62 2.59 -0.24
C ASP A 89 -2.90 1.36 0.33
N MET A 90 -3.70 0.39 0.79
CA MET A 90 -3.22 -0.81 1.46
C MET A 90 -2.38 -1.70 0.54
N TRP A 91 -2.72 -1.76 -0.75
CA TRP A 91 -1.95 -2.53 -1.73
C TRP A 91 -0.54 -1.96 -1.90
N HIS A 92 -0.41 -0.65 -2.03
CA HIS A 92 0.90 0.01 -2.09
C HIS A 92 1.68 -0.18 -0.78
N GLY A 93 1.02 -0.13 0.37
CA GLY A 93 1.62 -0.44 1.67
C GLY A 93 2.23 -1.84 1.70
N ALA A 94 1.43 -2.86 1.37
CA ALA A 94 1.84 -4.27 1.31
C ALA A 94 2.96 -4.51 0.27
N LYS A 95 2.84 -3.91 -0.91
CA LYS A 95 3.86 -3.99 -1.97
C LYS A 95 5.18 -3.38 -1.54
N ASN A 96 5.17 -2.24 -0.84
CA ASN A 96 6.39 -1.61 -0.33
C ASN A 96 7.04 -2.44 0.78
N LEU A 97 6.24 -3.07 1.65
CA LEU A 97 6.75 -4.04 2.62
C LEU A 97 7.41 -5.24 1.93
N ALA A 98 6.74 -5.83 0.93
CA ALA A 98 7.27 -6.94 0.15
C ALA A 98 8.64 -6.61 -0.48
N LYS A 99 8.78 -5.40 -1.06
CA LYS A 99 10.06 -4.92 -1.61
C LYS A 99 11.16 -4.84 -0.55
N ARG A 100 10.84 -4.38 0.67
CA ARG A 100 11.82 -4.27 1.77
C ARG A 100 12.28 -5.66 2.25
N ILE A 101 11.34 -6.60 2.41
CA ILE A 101 11.65 -7.98 2.79
C ILE A 101 12.46 -8.66 1.69
N HIS A 102 12.07 -8.52 0.43
CA HIS A 102 12.82 -9.05 -0.71
C HIS A 102 14.25 -8.49 -0.76
N ALA A 103 14.43 -7.17 -0.58
CA ALA A 103 15.75 -6.57 -0.55
C ALA A 103 16.63 -7.15 0.58
N ALA A 104 16.05 -7.34 1.77
CA ALA A 104 16.75 -7.99 2.88
C ALA A 104 17.09 -9.45 2.56
N SER A 105 16.21 -10.20 1.90
CA SER A 105 16.47 -11.60 1.55
C SER A 105 17.60 -11.78 0.54
N GLN A 106 17.95 -10.74 -0.23
CA GLN A 106 19.10 -10.77 -1.15
C GLN A 106 20.44 -10.56 -0.43
N VAL A 107 20.44 -10.18 0.85
CA VAL A 107 21.67 -10.00 1.64
C VAL A 107 22.20 -11.37 2.07
N LYS A 108 23.51 -11.59 1.90
CA LYS A 108 24.18 -12.83 2.33
C LYS A 108 23.88 -13.12 3.81
N GLY A 109 23.43 -14.34 4.10
CA GLY A 109 23.04 -14.76 5.45
C GLY A 109 21.59 -14.42 5.85
N GLN A 110 20.79 -13.83 4.95
CA GLN A 110 19.39 -13.44 5.21
C GLN A 110 18.39 -14.11 4.25
N SER A 111 18.82 -15.07 3.44
CA SER A 111 18.01 -15.70 2.39
C SER A 111 16.76 -16.43 2.89
N SER A 112 16.74 -16.86 4.15
CA SER A 112 15.56 -17.45 4.80
C SER A 112 14.38 -16.49 4.89
N LEU A 113 14.57 -15.16 4.74
CA LEU A 113 13.46 -14.21 4.64
C LEU A 113 12.62 -14.39 3.35
N SER A 114 13.18 -15.01 2.31
CA SER A 114 12.47 -15.23 1.05
C SER A 114 11.28 -16.17 1.23
N SER A 115 11.44 -17.25 2.02
CA SER A 115 10.34 -18.19 2.30
C SER A 115 9.23 -17.57 3.13
N TRP A 116 9.57 -16.61 4.00
CA TRP A 116 8.63 -15.91 4.88
C TRP A 116 7.95 -14.69 4.24
N LEU A 117 8.41 -14.23 3.07
CA LEU A 117 7.97 -12.96 2.48
C LEU A 117 6.45 -12.92 2.31
N LYS A 118 5.87 -13.97 1.74
CA LYS A 118 4.42 -14.05 1.50
C LYS A 118 3.65 -13.98 2.82
N ASP A 119 4.06 -14.77 3.82
CA ASP A 119 3.37 -14.86 5.11
C ASP A 119 3.47 -13.55 5.90
N ILE A 120 4.62 -12.88 5.87
CA ILE A 120 4.82 -11.57 6.51
C ILE A 120 3.91 -10.51 5.88
N VAL A 121 3.81 -10.49 4.55
CA VAL A 121 2.95 -9.53 3.83
C VAL A 121 1.48 -9.80 4.10
N ASN A 122 1.08 -11.07 4.13
CA ASN A 122 -0.29 -11.47 4.49
C ASN A 122 -0.62 -11.11 5.94
N HIS A 123 0.33 -11.33 6.86
CA HIS A 123 0.17 -10.96 8.28
C HIS A 123 -0.02 -9.45 8.43
N PHE A 124 0.78 -8.64 7.72
CA PHE A 124 0.60 -7.18 7.72
C PHE A 124 -0.79 -6.77 7.25
N TRP A 125 -1.25 -7.38 6.16
CA TRP A 125 -2.58 -7.13 5.60
C TRP A 125 -3.69 -7.51 6.59
N TRP A 126 -3.58 -8.67 7.21
CA TRP A 126 -4.51 -9.14 8.24
C TRP A 126 -4.50 -8.24 9.48
N CYS A 127 -3.33 -7.82 9.97
CA CYS A 127 -3.21 -6.87 11.08
C CYS A 127 -3.96 -5.57 10.78
N CYS A 128 -3.77 -5.00 9.57
CA CYS A 128 -4.44 -3.75 9.18
C CYS A 128 -5.94 -3.90 8.98
N LYS A 129 -6.41 -5.11 8.62
CA LYS A 129 -7.84 -5.39 8.44
C LYS A 129 -8.54 -5.66 9.77
N THR A 130 -7.84 -6.26 10.72
CA THR A 130 -8.41 -6.80 11.97
C THR A 130 -8.31 -5.80 13.11
N ALA A 131 -7.22 -5.04 13.20
CA ALA A 131 -7.02 -4.12 14.30
C ALA A 131 -7.97 -2.92 14.25
N ASP A 132 -8.70 -2.68 15.33
CA ASP A 132 -9.56 -1.51 15.51
C ASP A 132 -8.80 -0.29 16.05
N SER A 133 -7.55 -0.49 16.48
CA SER A 133 -6.70 0.58 17.00
C SER A 133 -5.24 0.41 16.63
N TYR A 134 -4.48 1.50 16.73
CA TYR A 134 -3.02 1.46 16.56
C TYR A 134 -2.34 0.54 17.57
N GLN A 135 -2.84 0.51 18.81
CA GLN A 135 -2.29 -0.33 19.86
C GLN A 135 -2.48 -1.82 19.56
N GLU A 136 -3.69 -2.20 19.14
CA GLU A 136 -3.99 -3.57 18.72
C GLU A 136 -3.16 -3.97 17.48
N PHE A 137 -3.03 -3.07 16.50
CA PHE A 137 -2.13 -3.29 15.36
C PHE A 137 -0.72 -3.60 15.83
N LEU A 138 -0.16 -2.82 16.78
CA LEU A 138 1.19 -3.04 17.27
C LEU A 138 1.33 -4.40 17.96
N GLU A 139 0.34 -4.85 18.71
CA GLU A 139 0.35 -6.15 19.37
C GLU A 139 0.39 -7.30 18.35
N LEU A 140 -0.52 -7.27 17.37
CA LEU A 140 -0.57 -8.27 16.29
C LEU A 140 0.71 -8.24 15.45
N TRP A 141 1.18 -7.05 15.07
CA TRP A 141 2.32 -6.87 14.18
C TRP A 141 3.65 -7.22 14.84
N LEU A 142 3.85 -6.86 16.11
CA LEU A 142 5.07 -7.23 16.85
C LEU A 142 5.09 -8.72 17.22
N GLY A 143 3.91 -9.34 17.40
CA GLY A 143 3.75 -10.78 17.59
C GLY A 143 4.37 -11.62 16.46
N LEU A 144 4.44 -11.07 15.23
CA LEU A 144 5.13 -11.69 14.09
C LEU A 144 6.55 -12.14 14.43
N LEU A 145 7.29 -11.36 15.21
CA LEU A 145 8.68 -11.65 15.55
C LEU A 145 8.83 -12.89 16.43
N HIS A 146 7.81 -13.19 17.24
CA HIS A 146 7.74 -14.43 18.02
C HIS A 146 7.34 -15.58 17.10
N HIS A 147 6.27 -15.38 16.31
CA HIS A 147 5.72 -16.38 15.40
C HIS A 147 6.76 -16.95 14.41
N VAL A 148 7.52 -16.11 13.72
CA VAL A 148 8.53 -16.57 12.73
C VAL A 148 9.66 -17.41 13.34
N THR A 149 9.80 -17.41 14.68
CA THR A 149 10.76 -18.22 15.44
C THR A 149 10.12 -19.40 16.16
N ASN A 150 8.88 -19.75 15.78
CA ASN A 150 8.06 -20.80 16.40
C ASN A 150 7.70 -20.54 17.88
N GLU A 151 7.75 -19.29 18.35
CA GLU A 151 7.27 -18.91 19.67
C GLU A 151 5.82 -18.40 19.54
N HIS A 152 4.85 -19.26 19.81
CA HIS A 152 3.42 -18.96 19.62
C HIS A 152 2.73 -18.39 20.87
N ARG A 153 3.44 -18.36 22.01
CA ARG A 153 2.98 -17.78 23.28
C ARG A 153 4.13 -17.01 23.92
N TRP A 154 3.87 -15.80 24.38
CA TRP A 154 4.83 -14.93 25.07
C TRP A 154 4.11 -14.18 26.19
N VAL A 155 4.87 -13.42 26.99
CA VAL A 155 4.36 -12.76 28.21
C VAL A 155 3.17 -11.84 27.95
N LEU A 156 3.12 -11.22 26.77
CA LEU A 156 2.13 -10.19 26.41
C LEU A 156 1.11 -10.67 25.37
N GLY A 157 1.07 -11.97 25.03
CA GLY A 157 0.12 -12.45 24.03
C GLY A 157 0.45 -13.82 23.45
N SER A 158 -0.33 -14.20 22.44
CA SER A 158 -0.18 -15.43 21.69
C SER A 158 -0.64 -15.23 20.25
N CYS A 159 -0.24 -16.14 19.37
CA CYS A 159 -0.78 -16.18 18.01
C CYS A 159 -2.30 -16.45 18.05
N GLN A 160 -3.03 -15.87 17.08
CA GLN A 160 -4.50 -15.95 17.00
C GLN A 160 -4.98 -17.03 16.02
N HIS A 161 -4.33 -18.20 16.04
CA HIS A 161 -4.72 -19.36 15.24
C HIS A 161 -4.80 -20.64 16.10
N ALA A 162 -5.53 -21.62 15.61
CA ALA A 162 -5.50 -22.98 16.14
C ALA A 162 -4.11 -23.61 15.94
N ASP A 163 -3.80 -24.68 16.69
CA ASP A 163 -2.55 -25.42 16.52
C ASP A 163 -2.42 -25.86 15.05
N LEU A 164 -1.35 -25.42 14.39
CA LEU A 164 -1.08 -25.78 13.01
C LEU A 164 -0.84 -27.29 12.97
N GLU A 165 -1.66 -28.03 12.21
CA GLU A 165 -1.36 -29.43 11.91
C GLU A 165 0.07 -29.50 11.36
N SER A 166 0.85 -30.46 11.85
CA SER A 166 2.30 -30.60 11.68
C SER A 166 2.73 -30.96 10.25
N GLY A 167 2.26 -30.19 9.26
CA GLY A 167 2.49 -30.35 7.82
C GLY A 167 3.08 -29.11 7.14
N GLY A 168 3.39 -28.04 7.89
CA GLY A 168 4.10 -26.89 7.33
C GLY A 168 5.56 -27.23 7.00
N THR A 169 5.93 -27.20 5.72
CA THR A 169 7.34 -27.31 5.28
C THR A 169 8.14 -26.02 5.53
N GLN A 170 7.55 -25.05 6.22
CA GLN A 170 8.14 -23.74 6.48
C GLN A 170 9.28 -23.88 7.49
N GLN A 171 10.50 -23.53 7.08
CA GLN A 171 11.62 -23.49 7.99
C GLN A 171 11.54 -22.22 8.87
N TRP A 172 11.48 -22.40 10.19
CA TRP A 172 11.50 -21.30 11.15
C TRP A 172 12.80 -20.51 11.09
N LEU A 173 12.73 -19.21 11.37
CA LEU A 173 13.92 -18.40 11.54
C LEU A 173 14.59 -18.74 12.87
N GLU A 174 15.92 -18.88 12.85
CA GLU A 174 16.69 -18.99 14.07
C GLU A 174 16.71 -17.65 14.80
N ARG A 175 16.36 -17.66 16.09
CA ARG A 175 16.33 -16.47 16.93
C ARG A 175 17.71 -15.86 17.07
N GLY A 176 17.85 -14.61 16.62
CA GLY A 176 19.10 -13.86 16.70
C GLY A 176 20.00 -14.06 15.47
N SER A 177 19.56 -14.86 14.50
CA SER A 177 20.19 -14.93 13.19
C SER A 177 20.14 -13.57 12.47
N MET A 178 21.02 -13.40 11.48
CA MET A 178 21.05 -12.20 10.65
C MET A 178 19.69 -11.92 9.97
N ALA A 179 18.98 -12.96 9.53
CA ALA A 179 17.64 -12.86 8.98
C ALA A 179 16.63 -12.32 10.00
N HIS A 180 16.63 -12.87 11.22
CA HIS A 180 15.74 -12.43 12.29
C HIS A 180 16.02 -10.98 12.73
N GLU A 181 17.28 -10.57 12.85
CA GLU A 181 17.64 -9.18 13.16
C GLU A 181 17.23 -8.20 12.05
N ALA A 182 17.41 -8.59 10.78
CA ALA A 182 16.97 -7.79 9.65
C ALA A 182 15.44 -7.61 9.66
N LEU A 183 14.69 -8.68 9.91
CA LEU A 183 13.24 -8.60 10.05
C LEU A 183 12.83 -7.70 11.22
N LYS A 184 13.47 -7.83 12.39
CA LYS A 184 13.22 -6.94 13.54
C LYS A 184 13.42 -5.47 13.17
N SER A 185 14.45 -5.13 12.42
CA SER A 185 14.68 -3.76 11.93
C SER A 185 13.58 -3.27 10.98
N ILE A 186 13.05 -4.15 10.14
CA ILE A 186 11.95 -3.83 9.22
C ILE A 186 10.63 -3.61 9.98
N VAL A 187 10.28 -4.55 10.86
CA VAL A 187 9.06 -4.59 11.68
C VAL A 187 9.01 -3.42 12.66
N ARG A 188 10.13 -3.10 13.33
CA ARG A 188 10.23 -2.03 14.34
C ARG A 188 10.64 -0.68 13.75
N ASN A 189 10.55 -0.50 12.45
CA ASN A 189 10.95 0.75 11.81
C ASN A 189 10.05 1.91 12.28
N LYS A 190 10.59 2.79 13.13
CA LYS A 190 9.85 3.90 13.76
C LYS A 190 9.13 4.80 12.75
N ARG A 191 9.79 5.13 11.64
CA ARG A 191 9.20 6.00 10.61
C ARG A 191 7.99 5.34 9.97
N TRP A 192 8.06 4.06 9.67
CA TRP A 192 6.95 3.32 9.10
C TRP A 192 5.82 3.12 10.11
N LEU A 193 6.15 2.70 11.34
CA LEU A 193 5.16 2.55 12.42
C LEU A 193 4.38 3.84 12.71
N ASN A 194 5.01 5.01 12.55
CA ASN A 194 4.31 6.28 12.72
C ASN A 194 3.28 6.57 11.62
N GLU A 195 3.40 5.98 10.43
CA GLU A 195 2.45 6.16 9.33
C GLU A 195 1.42 5.02 9.26
N VAL A 196 1.59 3.93 10.03
CA VAL A 196 0.72 2.74 9.91
C VAL A 196 -0.75 3.05 10.18
N HIS A 197 -1.06 4.00 11.07
CA HIS A 197 -2.43 4.39 11.36
C HIS A 197 -3.24 4.77 10.10
N LYS A 198 -2.59 5.26 9.04
CA LYS A 198 -3.23 5.61 7.76
C LYS A 198 -3.67 4.41 6.93
N TYR A 199 -3.22 3.21 7.29
CA TYR A 199 -3.58 1.96 6.65
C TYR A 199 -4.73 1.22 7.37
N LEU A 200 -5.08 1.62 8.60
CA LEU A 200 -6.07 0.93 9.43
C LEU A 200 -7.52 1.14 8.97
N ASN A 201 -7.79 2.20 8.19
CA ASN A 201 -9.06 2.33 7.48
C ASN A 201 -9.20 1.33 6.32
N PHE A 202 -8.14 0.57 6.02
CA PHE A 202 -8.14 -0.55 5.08
C PHE A 202 -8.75 -0.20 3.70
N ARG A 203 -8.15 0.80 3.04
CA ARG A 203 -8.59 1.30 1.72
C ARG A 203 -7.84 0.61 0.58
N LEU A 204 -8.57 0.19 -0.46
CA LEU A 204 -8.07 -0.59 -1.58
C LEU A 204 -8.63 -0.12 -2.93
N GLN A 205 -7.73 0.01 -3.90
CA GLN A 205 -8.06 0.33 -5.29
C GLN A 205 -9.00 -0.70 -5.96
N HIS A 206 -8.97 -1.98 -5.57
CA HIS A 206 -9.60 -3.07 -6.34
C HIS A 206 -10.58 -3.99 -5.58
N HIS A 207 -11.00 -3.66 -4.36
CA HIS A 207 -12.08 -4.40 -3.66
C HIS A 207 -12.90 -3.47 -2.77
N VAL A 208 -14.19 -3.28 -3.09
CA VAL A 208 -15.24 -2.94 -2.13
C VAL A 208 -16.33 -3.98 -2.35
N ARG A 209 -16.33 -5.03 -1.54
CA ARG A 209 -17.52 -5.87 -1.34
C ARG A 209 -17.89 -6.10 0.12
N ASP A 210 -17.03 -5.75 1.08
CA ASP A 210 -17.27 -6.11 2.50
C ASP A 210 -17.19 -4.94 3.51
N THR A 211 -17.13 -3.68 3.10
CA THR A 211 -17.30 -2.56 4.04
C THR A 211 -18.77 -2.21 4.16
N PRO A 212 -19.43 -2.37 5.33
CA PRO A 212 -20.78 -1.90 5.52
C PRO A 212 -20.82 -0.37 5.37
N PRO A 213 -21.90 0.19 4.79
CA PRO A 213 -22.02 1.63 4.60
C PRO A 213 -21.95 2.34 5.96
N LYS A 214 -20.94 3.17 6.17
CA LYS A 214 -20.90 4.09 7.30
C LYS A 214 -21.51 5.43 6.86
N ASN A 215 -22.82 5.52 7.05
CA ASN A 215 -23.67 6.71 6.91
C ASN A 215 -23.76 7.31 5.49
N GLU A 216 -24.99 7.46 5.01
CA GLU A 216 -25.42 7.79 3.64
C GLU A 216 -25.09 9.22 3.14
N ASN A 217 -24.06 9.90 3.66
CA ASN A 217 -23.75 11.28 3.31
C ASN A 217 -22.25 11.61 3.24
N TYR A 218 -21.37 10.64 3.00
CA TYR A 218 -19.92 10.83 3.09
C TYR A 218 -19.20 10.26 1.87
N ILE A 219 -18.43 11.09 1.16
CA ILE A 219 -17.66 10.68 -0.02
C ILE A 219 -16.20 10.46 0.39
N ASN A 220 -15.71 9.24 0.18
CA ASN A 220 -14.28 8.91 0.30
C ASN A 220 -13.69 8.84 -1.11
N ILE A 221 -12.53 9.44 -1.33
CA ILE A 221 -12.00 9.61 -2.69
C ILE A 221 -10.66 8.92 -2.82
N TYR A 222 -10.55 7.99 -3.79
CA TYR A 222 -9.27 7.48 -4.25
C TYR A 222 -8.70 8.40 -5.28
N THR A 223 -7.45 8.79 -5.09
CA THR A 223 -6.73 9.59 -6.06
C THR A 223 -5.62 8.80 -6.70
N MET A 224 -5.62 8.71 -8.02
CA MET A 224 -4.63 7.97 -8.78
C MET A 224 -3.92 8.85 -9.81
N ARG A 225 -2.62 8.58 -10.00
CA ARG A 225 -1.86 9.04 -11.15
C ARG A 225 -2.11 8.12 -12.34
N VAL A 226 -2.63 8.66 -13.44
CA VAL A 226 -2.54 8.00 -14.74
C VAL A 226 -1.36 8.62 -15.47
N SER A 227 -0.19 7.96 -15.42
CA SER A 227 0.89 8.29 -16.35
C SER A 227 0.62 7.56 -17.66
N GLU A 228 0.03 8.26 -18.63
CA GLU A 228 0.00 7.77 -20.02
C GLU A 228 1.45 7.62 -20.50
N TYR A 229 1.85 6.38 -20.80
CA TYR A 229 2.96 6.13 -21.69
C TYR A 229 2.45 6.29 -23.12
N VAL A 230 3.17 7.07 -23.93
CA VAL A 230 2.93 7.19 -25.37
C VAL A 230 3.01 5.79 -25.98
N MET A 231 1.90 5.31 -26.55
CA MET A 231 1.89 4.15 -27.44
C MET A 231 2.69 4.52 -28.69
N ILE A 232 3.91 3.98 -28.81
CA ILE A 232 4.58 3.90 -30.10
C ILE A 232 3.93 2.71 -30.82
N GLU A 233 3.12 2.97 -31.83
CA GLU A 233 2.65 1.94 -32.75
C GLU A 233 3.85 1.31 -33.45
N PHE A 234 4.16 0.07 -33.09
CA PHE A 234 4.91 -0.81 -33.99
C PHE A 234 3.90 -1.64 -34.78
N SER A 235 3.65 -1.21 -36.01
CA SER A 235 3.08 -2.06 -37.04
C SER A 235 4.07 -3.20 -37.31
N SER A 236 3.69 -4.43 -37.03
CA SER A 236 4.21 -5.58 -37.76
C SER A 236 3.21 -6.73 -37.75
N ASN A 237 2.59 -6.94 -38.92
CA ASN A 237 2.15 -8.27 -39.34
C ASN A 237 3.27 -9.27 -39.05
N THR A 238 3.00 -10.28 -38.22
CA THR A 238 3.44 -11.68 -38.41
C THR A 238 2.98 -12.55 -37.23
N THR A 239 2.11 -13.51 -37.58
CA THR A 239 1.97 -14.88 -37.09
C THR A 239 2.07 -15.23 -35.59
N GLU A 240 1.06 -16.00 -35.18
CA GLU A 240 0.90 -16.76 -33.94
C GLU A 240 2.17 -17.45 -33.41
N GLU A 241 2.13 -17.74 -32.10
CA GLU A 241 3.11 -18.46 -31.27
C GLU A 241 4.22 -17.63 -30.62
N HIS A 242 3.87 -16.87 -29.55
CA HIS A 242 4.59 -16.88 -28.26
C HIS A 242 4.07 -15.78 -27.29
N TYR A 243 2.95 -16.05 -26.61
CA TYR A 243 2.64 -15.41 -25.32
C TYR A 243 2.42 -16.50 -24.27
N LYS A 244 3.53 -17.00 -23.72
CA LYS A 244 3.57 -17.68 -22.42
C LYS A 244 4.51 -16.91 -21.51
N LYS A 245 3.96 -16.53 -20.34
CA LYS A 245 4.59 -16.01 -19.11
C LYS A 245 4.77 -14.49 -18.99
N CYS A 246 3.71 -13.84 -18.49
CA CYS A 246 3.84 -12.74 -17.53
C CYS A 246 3.39 -13.26 -16.15
N PRO A 247 4.27 -13.42 -15.15
CA PRO A 247 3.93 -14.14 -13.92
C PRO A 247 3.43 -13.20 -12.80
N LEU A 248 2.43 -12.36 -13.09
CA LEU A 248 1.70 -11.60 -12.07
C LEU A 248 0.20 -11.50 -12.41
N GLU A 249 -0.38 -12.58 -12.93
CA GLU A 249 -1.82 -12.74 -12.91
C GLU A 249 -2.31 -12.87 -11.47
N CYS A 250 -3.19 -11.94 -11.11
CA CYS A 250 -3.99 -11.92 -9.89
C CYS A 250 -4.77 -13.23 -9.68
N LYS A 251 -4.11 -14.22 -9.07
CA LYS A 251 -4.73 -15.33 -8.36
C LYS A 251 -4.39 -15.24 -6.88
N CYS A 252 -4.94 -14.23 -6.21
CA CYS A 252 -5.08 -14.17 -4.76
C CYS A 252 -6.48 -13.64 -4.43
N LEU A 253 -7.50 -14.30 -4.98
CA LEU A 253 -8.78 -14.43 -4.30
C LEU A 253 -8.48 -15.33 -3.08
N LEU A 254 -8.79 -14.88 -1.87
CA LEU A 254 -8.67 -15.65 -0.62
C LEU A 254 -9.31 -17.05 -0.78
N PRO A 255 -8.87 -18.11 -0.06
CA PRO A 255 -7.89 -18.17 1.03
C PRO A 255 -6.64 -19.00 0.65
N SER A 256 -5.48 -18.60 1.16
CA SER A 256 -4.38 -19.54 1.36
C SER A 256 -4.65 -20.26 2.69
N PRO A 257 -4.33 -21.55 2.89
CA PRO A 257 -4.42 -22.23 4.19
C PRO A 257 -3.47 -21.66 5.27
N PHE A 258 -2.87 -20.50 4.99
CA PHE A 258 -1.99 -19.71 5.84
C PHE A 258 -2.66 -18.34 6.12
N CYS A 259 -3.99 -18.36 6.25
CA CYS A 259 -4.73 -17.33 6.96
C CYS A 259 -4.48 -17.59 8.45
N PHE A 260 -3.55 -16.83 9.03
CA PHE A 260 -3.17 -16.93 10.44
C PHE A 260 -4.11 -16.10 11.31
#